data_AF-A0A257L244-F1
#
_entry.id   AF-A0A257L244-F1
#
_cell.length_a   1.000
_cell.length_b   1.000
_cell.length_c   1.000
_cell.angle_alpha   90.00
_cell.angle_beta   90.00
_cell.angle_gamma   90.00
#
_symmetry.space_group_name_H-M   'P 1'
#
loop_
_entity.id
_entity.type
_entity.pdbx_description
1 polymer ?
#
loop_
_entity_poly.entity_id
_entity_poly.type
_entity_poly.pdbx_seq_one_letter_code
_entity_poly.pdbx_strand_id
1 'polypeptide(L)'
;MKYMLLITFLILFACQNTPKTDSKSFAKREEVQSDYSYVWTKLLDSAEWKKNYNFQMFSRNDTIWTFHPDGNWYSKDGKTWTKSELINPISNLAFLDYVKFKGAIYGLGYFKGNIEQYEFRPEIYRTNDLKSWTTISKKSNLPKRFFYHPFVFENKIWIIGGEDKTKMYSDIWSSEDAITWTKQKENLPFGKRSGSQIVILNKTLYLLDNDVWSSTDGLNWQKVTDEIVKGEQIFGYSAQVLDKKIWLLGCNRNGQFSSQVLFSSDGKNWFAHTAPWLPRGGIAATVYNDKIYMTGGKYGGTPNHPDFRYDNDVWTLEKKYPSSTVSK
;
A
#
# COMPACT_ATOMS: atom_id res chain seq x y z
N MET A 1 16.61 40.96 -31.49
CA MET A 1 15.98 42.27 -31.82
C MET A 1 14.47 42.06 -31.79
N LYS A 2 13.85 42.33 -30.64
CA LYS A 2 12.80 43.34 -30.39
C LYS A 2 11.49 43.13 -31.16
N TYR A 3 10.53 42.59 -30.40
CA TYR A 3 9.08 42.78 -30.39
C TYR A 3 8.51 43.97 -31.17
N MET A 4 7.37 43.74 -31.81
CA MET A 4 6.38 44.78 -32.08
C MET A 4 5.01 44.34 -31.55
N LEU A 5 4.51 45.15 -30.63
CA LEU A 5 3.22 45.11 -29.94
C LEU A 5 2.07 45.37 -30.94
N LEU A 6 0.96 44.64 -30.79
CA LEU A 6 -0.35 45.16 -31.16
C LEU A 6 -1.26 45.07 -29.93
N ILE A 7 -1.58 46.24 -29.38
CA ILE A 7 -2.51 46.43 -28.27
C ILE A 7 -3.92 46.38 -28.84
N THR A 8 -4.78 45.52 -28.31
CA THR A 8 -6.23 45.64 -28.45
C THR A 8 -6.85 45.74 -27.06
N PHE A 9 -7.48 46.88 -26.80
CA PHE A 9 -8.28 47.14 -25.62
C PHE A 9 -9.53 46.25 -25.65
N LEU A 10 -9.74 45.44 -24.61
CA LEU A 10 -11.02 44.81 -24.34
C LEU A 10 -11.46 45.18 -22.92
N ILE A 11 -12.60 45.87 -22.88
CA ILE A 11 -13.30 46.35 -21.69
C ILE A 11 -13.79 45.13 -20.91
N LEU A 12 -13.25 44.92 -19.71
CA LEU A 12 -13.74 43.91 -18.77
C LEU A 12 -14.92 44.49 -17.99
N PHE A 13 -16.13 44.07 -18.34
CA PHE A 13 -17.26 44.13 -17.42
C PHE A 13 -17.04 43.09 -16.32
N ALA A 14 -16.92 43.56 -15.08
CA ALA A 14 -16.93 42.73 -13.88
C ALA A 14 -18.33 42.12 -13.70
N CYS A 15 -18.47 40.84 -14.06
CA CYS A 15 -19.52 39.99 -13.50
C CYS A 15 -18.95 39.25 -12.29
N GLN A 16 -19.52 39.56 -11.12
CA GLN A 16 -19.31 38.80 -9.89
C GLN A 16 -19.82 37.37 -10.11
N ASN A 17 -18.92 36.45 -10.43
CA ASN A 17 -19.21 35.03 -10.33
C ASN A 17 -18.97 34.59 -8.89
N THR A 18 -20.09 34.43 -8.17
CA THR A 18 -20.18 33.59 -6.97
C THR A 18 -19.42 32.27 -7.20
N PRO A 19 -18.59 31.81 -6.25
CA PRO A 19 -17.88 30.54 -6.40
C PRO A 19 -18.91 29.41 -6.51
N LYS A 20 -18.91 28.74 -7.66
CA LYS A 20 -19.59 27.46 -7.82
C LYS A 20 -18.99 26.52 -6.79
N THR A 21 -19.84 26.03 -5.89
CA THR A 21 -19.54 24.87 -5.05
C THR A 21 -19.23 23.70 -5.98
N ASP A 22 -17.95 23.38 -6.14
CA ASP A 22 -17.53 22.13 -6.77
C ASP A 22 -18.16 20.98 -5.98
N SER A 23 -19.12 20.29 -6.62
CA SER A 23 -19.68 19.05 -6.09
C SER A 23 -18.59 17.98 -6.13
N LYS A 24 -17.76 17.94 -5.09
CA LYS A 24 -16.78 16.87 -4.87
C LYS A 24 -17.54 15.55 -4.81
N SER A 25 -17.30 14.65 -5.77
CA SER A 25 -17.86 13.31 -5.78
C SER A 25 -17.17 12.46 -4.71
N PHE A 26 -17.62 12.57 -3.47
CA PHE A 26 -17.17 11.67 -2.42
C PHE A 26 -17.62 10.24 -2.74
N ALA A 27 -16.75 9.26 -2.49
CA ALA A 27 -17.15 7.85 -2.48
C ALA A 27 -18.41 7.69 -1.61
N LYS A 28 -19.35 6.84 -2.04
CA LYS A 28 -20.62 6.63 -1.35
C LYS A 28 -20.35 6.29 0.12
N ARG A 29 -21.16 6.79 1.05
CA ARG A 29 -21.17 6.25 2.41
C ARG A 29 -22.04 4.99 2.40
N GLU A 30 -21.61 3.95 3.11
CA GLU A 30 -22.44 2.76 3.28
C GLU A 30 -23.59 3.13 4.22
N GLU A 31 -24.78 3.32 3.68
CA GLU A 31 -26.02 3.52 4.43
C GLU A 31 -26.64 2.15 4.75
N VAL A 32 -26.09 1.45 5.75
CA VAL A 32 -26.76 0.29 6.32
C VAL A 32 -26.77 0.45 7.84
N GLN A 33 -27.97 0.44 8.41
CA GLN A 33 -28.21 0.27 9.83
C GLN A 33 -27.66 -1.10 10.23
N SER A 34 -26.40 -1.11 10.64
CA SER A 34 -25.65 -2.30 10.98
C SER A 34 -25.51 -2.37 12.50
N ASP A 35 -25.63 -3.58 13.05
CA ASP A 35 -25.40 -3.84 14.48
C ASP A 35 -23.92 -3.77 14.86
N TYR A 36 -23.08 -3.15 14.03
CA TYR A 36 -21.65 -2.98 14.27
C TYR A 36 -21.14 -1.68 13.67
N SER A 37 -19.98 -1.23 14.14
CA SER A 37 -19.23 -0.14 13.53
C SER A 37 -17.75 -0.49 13.45
N TYR A 38 -17.04 0.11 12.50
CA TYR A 38 -15.58 0.09 12.51
C TYR A 38 -15.06 1.28 13.30
N VAL A 39 -14.21 1.02 14.28
CA VAL A 39 -13.73 2.02 15.23
C VAL A 39 -12.22 2.13 15.16
N TRP A 40 -11.75 3.35 14.89
CA TRP A 40 -10.35 3.71 15.02
C TRP A 40 -9.98 3.97 16.48
N THR A 41 -8.89 3.38 16.95
CA THR A 41 -8.32 3.64 18.28
C THR A 41 -6.85 4.05 18.11
N LYS A 42 -6.47 5.20 18.67
CA LYS A 42 -5.05 5.57 18.77
C LYS A 42 -4.40 4.74 19.86
N LEU A 43 -3.34 4.03 19.52
CA LEU A 43 -2.57 3.23 20.47
C LEU A 43 -1.39 4.04 21.04
N LEU A 44 -0.73 4.84 20.21
CA LEU A 44 0.43 5.68 20.57
C LEU A 44 0.41 7.00 19.81
N ASP A 45 0.81 8.09 20.47
CA ASP A 45 1.06 9.39 19.82
C ASP A 45 2.40 9.42 19.05
N SER A 46 3.36 8.58 19.45
CA SER A 46 4.62 8.36 18.75
C SER A 46 5.15 6.98 19.12
N ALA A 47 5.55 6.19 18.13
CA ALA A 47 6.32 4.98 18.33
C ALA A 47 7.81 5.26 18.61
N GLU A 48 8.55 4.21 18.96
CA GLU A 48 9.99 4.23 19.28
C GLU A 48 10.90 4.47 18.06
N TRP A 49 10.41 4.23 16.83
CA TRP A 49 11.16 4.47 15.60
C TRP A 49 10.93 5.90 15.10
N LYS A 50 11.90 6.41 14.33
CA LYS A 50 11.81 7.74 13.70
C LYS A 50 10.64 7.82 12.74
N LYS A 51 10.10 9.03 12.58
CA LYS A 51 9.06 9.35 11.59
C LYS A 51 9.56 9.04 10.18
N ASN A 52 8.82 8.22 9.44
CA ASN A 52 9.22 7.74 8.11
C ASN A 52 8.02 7.18 7.33
N TYR A 53 8.25 6.74 6.09
CA TYR A 53 7.26 6.21 5.17
C TYR A 53 7.87 5.11 4.29
N ASN A 54 7.04 4.41 3.51
CA ASN A 54 7.45 3.35 2.57
C ASN A 54 8.29 2.27 3.24
N PHE A 55 7.74 1.71 4.31
CA PHE A 55 8.28 0.56 5.01
C PHE A 55 7.15 -0.40 5.35
N GLN A 56 7.48 -1.63 5.72
CA GLN A 56 6.48 -2.70 5.80
C GLN A 56 6.08 -3.03 7.23
N MET A 57 4.85 -3.50 7.38
CA MET A 57 4.37 -4.12 8.59
C MET A 57 3.75 -5.48 8.26
N PHE A 58 3.96 -6.47 9.11
CA PHE A 58 3.34 -7.79 8.97
C PHE A 58 3.09 -8.42 10.34
N SER A 59 2.25 -9.45 10.37
CA SER A 59 1.99 -10.24 11.58
C SER A 59 2.55 -11.67 11.47
N ARG A 60 3.14 -12.15 12.56
CA ARG A 60 3.73 -13.49 12.68
C ARG A 60 3.83 -13.89 14.15
N ASN A 61 3.54 -15.17 14.46
CA ASN A 61 3.72 -15.76 15.80
C ASN A 61 3.17 -14.86 16.93
N ASP A 62 1.90 -14.45 16.82
CA ASP A 62 1.22 -13.60 17.80
C ASP A 62 1.88 -12.23 18.06
N THR A 63 2.59 -11.74 17.06
CA THR A 63 3.23 -10.42 17.09
C THR A 63 3.03 -9.68 15.78
N ILE A 64 3.03 -8.36 15.89
CA ILE A 64 3.05 -7.40 14.80
C ILE A 64 4.49 -6.90 14.71
N TRP A 65 5.01 -6.77 13.49
CA TRP A 65 6.38 -6.37 13.22
C TRP A 65 6.42 -5.21 12.25
N THR A 66 7.16 -4.16 12.59
CA THR A 66 7.52 -3.09 11.66
C THR A 66 8.93 -3.34 11.17
N PHE A 67 9.07 -3.54 9.86
CA PHE A 67 10.37 -3.57 9.20
C PHE A 67 10.67 -2.18 8.68
N HIS A 68 11.43 -1.41 9.45
CA HIS A 68 11.65 0.01 9.25
C HIS A 68 13.12 0.28 8.84
N PRO A 69 13.42 1.34 8.07
CA PRO A 69 14.80 1.60 7.60
C PRO A 69 15.86 1.66 8.71
N ASP A 70 15.50 2.17 9.90
CA ASP A 70 16.42 2.30 11.06
C ASP A 70 16.47 1.05 11.99
N GLY A 71 15.78 -0.03 11.62
CA GLY A 71 15.72 -1.26 12.41
C GLY A 71 14.33 -1.88 12.41
N ASN A 72 14.18 -2.97 13.16
CA ASN A 72 12.93 -3.70 13.23
C ASN A 72 12.37 -3.66 14.64
N TRP A 73 11.07 -3.52 14.78
CA TRP A 73 10.39 -3.55 16.07
C TRP A 73 9.23 -4.53 16.02
N TYR A 74 8.89 -5.10 17.18
CA TYR A 74 7.74 -5.97 17.31
C TYR A 74 6.92 -5.67 18.55
N SER A 75 5.64 -6.03 18.49
CA SER A 75 4.69 -5.84 19.57
C SER A 75 3.65 -6.96 19.58
N LYS A 76 3.12 -7.29 20.75
CA LYS A 76 1.98 -8.22 20.89
C LYS A 76 0.62 -7.51 20.85
N ASP A 77 0.60 -6.21 21.15
CA ASP A 77 -0.63 -5.44 21.39
C ASP A 77 -0.71 -4.13 20.59
N GLY A 78 0.39 -3.73 19.93
CA GLY A 78 0.54 -2.47 19.22
C GLY A 78 0.81 -1.27 20.12
N LYS A 79 0.92 -1.45 21.43
CA LYS A 79 1.17 -0.39 22.43
C LYS A 79 2.59 -0.46 22.98
N THR A 80 3.07 -1.66 23.31
CA THR A 80 4.44 -1.86 23.80
C THR A 80 5.28 -2.48 22.70
N TRP A 81 6.33 -1.77 22.27
CA TRP A 81 7.20 -2.19 21.18
C TRP A 81 8.60 -2.48 21.67
N THR A 82 9.18 -3.57 21.18
CA THR A 82 10.57 -3.96 21.47
C THR A 82 11.39 -3.91 20.19
N LYS A 83 12.53 -3.22 20.22
CA LYS A 83 13.48 -3.22 19.12
C LYS A 83 14.12 -4.60 18.99
N SER A 84 14.09 -5.16 17.78
CA SER A 84 14.72 -6.45 17.45
C SER A 84 16.18 -6.26 17.05
N GLU A 85 16.99 -7.28 17.33
CA GLU A 85 18.36 -7.40 16.82
C GLU A 85 18.40 -7.80 15.34
N LEU A 86 17.29 -8.28 14.78
CA LEU A 86 17.17 -8.61 13.36
C LEU A 86 17.27 -7.34 12.52
N ILE A 87 18.32 -7.24 11.69
CA ILE A 87 18.51 -6.14 10.74
C ILE A 87 17.87 -6.42 9.39
N ASN A 88 17.62 -5.38 8.60
CA ASN A 88 17.04 -5.53 7.25
C ASN A 88 18.11 -5.92 6.21
N PRO A 89 17.97 -7.05 5.50
CA PRO A 89 18.87 -7.40 4.40
C PRO A 89 18.55 -6.62 3.13
N ILE A 90 17.30 -6.17 2.94
CA ILE A 90 16.92 -5.26 1.87
C ILE A 90 17.33 -3.86 2.31
N SER A 91 18.28 -3.24 1.60
CA SER A 91 18.84 -1.95 2.00
C SER A 91 17.88 -0.77 1.81
N ASN A 92 16.92 -0.84 0.89
CA ASN A 92 15.93 0.20 0.70
C ASN A 92 14.52 -0.39 0.52
N LEU A 93 13.74 -0.32 1.61
CA LEU A 93 12.39 -0.87 1.71
C LEU A 93 11.34 -0.11 0.89
N ALA A 94 11.69 1.06 0.36
CA ALA A 94 10.79 1.79 -0.49
C ALA A 94 10.60 1.11 -1.86
N PHE A 95 11.58 0.32 -2.32
CA PHE A 95 11.62 -0.20 -3.69
C PHE A 95 11.37 -1.71 -3.77
N LEU A 96 11.68 -2.44 -2.70
CA LEU A 96 11.51 -3.89 -2.61
C LEU A 96 10.76 -4.27 -1.34
N ASP A 97 9.95 -5.29 -1.48
CA ASP A 97 9.07 -5.81 -0.45
C ASP A 97 9.58 -7.15 0.10
N TYR A 98 9.28 -7.43 1.37
CA TYR A 98 9.31 -8.77 1.94
C TYR A 98 8.00 -9.50 1.66
N VAL A 99 8.05 -10.83 1.61
CA VAL A 99 6.87 -11.68 1.44
C VAL A 99 6.87 -12.83 2.45
N LYS A 100 5.71 -13.10 3.05
CA LYS A 100 5.50 -14.27 3.90
C LYS A 100 5.17 -15.48 3.03
N PHE A 101 5.98 -16.53 3.09
CA PHE A 101 5.80 -17.73 2.29
C PHE A 101 6.23 -18.98 3.06
N LYS A 102 5.44 -20.06 3.00
CA LYS A 102 5.71 -21.35 3.67
C LYS A 102 6.18 -21.21 5.12
N GLY A 103 5.50 -20.34 5.88
CA GLY A 103 5.79 -20.10 7.30
C GLY A 103 7.01 -19.21 7.59
N ALA A 104 7.76 -18.78 6.58
CA ALA A 104 8.93 -17.92 6.69
C ALA A 104 8.68 -16.51 6.11
N ILE A 105 9.63 -15.60 6.31
CA ILE A 105 9.67 -14.32 5.59
C ILE A 105 10.84 -14.33 4.64
N TYR A 106 10.59 -13.91 3.40
CA TYR A 106 11.57 -13.83 2.32
C TYR A 106 11.84 -12.36 1.95
N GLY A 107 13.10 -12.01 1.80
CA GLY A 107 13.52 -10.78 1.12
C GLY A 107 13.92 -11.09 -0.31
N LEU A 108 13.23 -10.48 -1.28
CA LEU A 108 13.38 -10.78 -2.70
C LEU A 108 14.32 -9.76 -3.35
N GLY A 109 15.61 -10.05 -3.33
CA GLY A 109 16.64 -9.17 -3.87
C GLY A 109 17.23 -8.23 -2.81
N TYR A 110 18.29 -7.56 -3.22
CA TYR A 110 18.93 -6.46 -2.51
C TYR A 110 18.84 -5.22 -3.39
N PHE A 111 18.41 -4.10 -2.83
CA PHE A 111 18.33 -2.82 -3.53
C PHE A 111 18.96 -1.71 -2.70
N LYS A 112 19.92 -0.99 -3.27
CA LYS A 112 20.53 0.20 -2.69
C LYS A 112 20.52 1.33 -3.70
N GLY A 113 20.14 2.54 -3.29
CA GLY A 113 20.06 3.73 -4.14
C GLY A 113 18.63 4.20 -4.39
N ASN A 114 18.39 4.79 -5.56
CA ASN A 114 17.11 5.37 -6.00
C ASN A 114 16.78 4.94 -7.44
N ILE A 115 15.67 5.44 -8.00
CA ILE A 115 15.21 5.07 -9.37
C ILE A 115 16.23 5.38 -10.48
N GLU A 116 17.08 6.38 -10.30
CA GLU A 116 18.06 6.81 -11.31
C GLU A 116 19.38 6.05 -11.19
N GLN A 117 19.82 5.82 -9.95
CA GLN A 117 21.09 5.18 -9.61
C GLN A 117 20.86 4.17 -8.48
N TYR A 118 20.88 2.89 -8.85
CA TYR A 118 20.75 1.79 -7.91
C TYR A 118 21.67 0.62 -8.22
N GLU A 119 21.99 -0.10 -7.16
CA GLU A 119 22.55 -1.45 -7.19
C GLU A 119 21.41 -2.43 -6.89
N PHE A 120 21.19 -3.38 -7.80
CA PHE A 120 20.28 -4.51 -7.57
C PHE A 120 21.06 -5.81 -7.64
N ARG A 121 20.97 -6.63 -6.59
CA ARG A 121 21.48 -8.01 -6.58
C ARG A 121 20.31 -8.97 -6.36
N PRO A 122 20.17 -10.06 -7.15
CA PRO A 122 19.09 -11.03 -7.02
C PRO A 122 19.38 -12.01 -5.87
N GLU A 123 19.79 -11.50 -4.71
CA GLU A 123 20.03 -12.30 -3.52
C GLU A 123 18.71 -12.57 -2.82
N ILE A 124 18.52 -13.80 -2.37
CA ILE A 124 17.29 -14.20 -1.69
C ILE A 124 17.62 -14.46 -0.24
N TYR A 125 16.92 -13.75 0.63
CA TYR A 125 17.07 -13.84 2.09
C TYR A 125 15.86 -14.52 2.68
N ARG A 126 16.05 -15.33 3.72
CA ARG A 126 14.96 -15.99 4.44
C ARG A 126 15.19 -15.93 5.94
N THR A 127 14.13 -15.68 6.71
CA THR A 127 14.13 -15.85 8.17
C THR A 127 12.96 -16.71 8.62
N ASN A 128 13.26 -17.74 9.42
CA ASN A 128 12.27 -18.62 10.04
C ASN A 128 12.00 -18.24 11.50
N ASP A 129 12.84 -17.44 12.13
CA ASP A 129 12.79 -17.16 13.56
C ASP A 129 12.61 -15.68 13.91
N LEU A 130 12.74 -14.79 12.91
CA LEU A 130 12.82 -13.33 13.11
C LEU A 130 13.97 -12.89 14.04
N LYS A 131 15.01 -13.71 14.17
CA LYS A 131 16.23 -13.41 14.92
C LYS A 131 17.44 -13.29 13.99
N SER A 132 17.48 -14.12 12.94
CA SER A 132 18.55 -14.09 11.96
C SER A 132 18.03 -14.25 10.53
N TRP A 133 18.80 -13.71 9.57
CA TRP A 133 18.59 -13.95 8.15
C TRP A 133 19.58 -14.98 7.62
N THR A 134 19.09 -15.86 6.75
CA THR A 134 19.92 -16.71 5.90
C THR A 134 19.85 -16.23 4.46
N THR A 135 20.99 -15.97 3.82
CA THR A 135 21.04 -15.81 2.36
C THR A 135 20.94 -17.21 1.73
N ILE A 136 19.75 -17.57 1.24
CA ILE A 136 19.49 -18.90 0.68
C ILE A 136 19.95 -19.04 -0.77
N SER A 137 20.13 -17.92 -1.48
CA SER A 137 20.82 -17.89 -2.77
C SER A 137 21.42 -16.52 -3.04
N LYS A 138 22.66 -16.49 -3.54
CA LYS A 138 23.28 -15.26 -4.10
C LYS A 138 23.02 -15.10 -5.60
N LYS A 139 22.47 -16.13 -6.25
CA LYS A 139 22.24 -16.21 -7.69
C LYS A 139 20.83 -16.74 -7.95
N SER A 140 19.86 -15.83 -8.00
CA SER A 140 18.50 -16.09 -8.48
C SER A 140 18.31 -15.48 -9.87
N ASN A 141 17.38 -16.02 -10.65
CA ASN A 141 16.89 -15.37 -11.87
C ASN A 141 15.69 -14.43 -11.60
N LEU A 142 15.49 -14.02 -10.34
CA LEU A 142 14.55 -12.97 -9.95
C LEU A 142 14.68 -11.77 -10.92
N PRO A 143 13.58 -11.36 -11.59
CA PRO A 143 13.64 -10.26 -12.52
C PRO A 143 14.20 -8.98 -11.89
N LYS A 144 15.14 -8.34 -12.58
CA LYS A 144 15.83 -7.12 -12.12
C LYS A 144 14.95 -5.88 -12.31
N ARG A 145 14.08 -5.63 -11.35
CA ARG A 145 13.10 -4.53 -11.34
C ARG A 145 12.80 -4.12 -9.89
N PHE A 146 11.98 -3.09 -9.70
CA PHE A 146 11.48 -2.63 -8.40
C PHE A 146 9.99 -2.26 -8.52
N PHE A 147 9.34 -1.98 -7.39
CA PHE A 147 7.89 -1.71 -7.29
C PHE A 147 6.98 -2.82 -7.88
N TYR A 148 7.48 -4.07 -7.91
CA TYR A 148 6.66 -5.25 -8.15
C TYR A 148 6.18 -5.74 -6.78
N HIS A 149 4.88 -5.70 -6.50
CA HIS A 149 4.38 -6.17 -5.20
C HIS A 149 4.33 -7.70 -5.19
N PRO A 150 5.11 -8.41 -4.35
CA PRO A 150 5.09 -9.86 -4.29
C PRO A 150 3.90 -10.36 -3.49
N PHE A 151 3.23 -11.41 -3.98
CA PHE A 151 2.11 -12.05 -3.29
C PHE A 151 2.23 -13.56 -3.34
N VAL A 152 1.54 -14.25 -2.42
CA VAL A 152 1.49 -15.71 -2.38
C VAL A 152 0.13 -16.19 -2.85
N PHE A 153 0.12 -17.07 -3.85
CA PHE A 153 -1.07 -17.68 -4.39
C PHE A 153 -0.73 -19.11 -4.83
N GLU A 154 -1.61 -20.06 -4.52
CA GLU A 154 -1.43 -21.48 -4.86
C GLU A 154 -0.04 -22.05 -4.52
N ASN A 155 0.43 -21.77 -3.29
CA ASN A 155 1.72 -22.25 -2.77
C ASN A 155 2.95 -21.82 -3.61
N LYS A 156 2.84 -20.70 -4.34
CA LYS A 156 3.94 -20.03 -5.04
C LYS A 156 4.02 -18.57 -4.64
N ILE A 157 5.19 -17.99 -4.76
CA ILE A 157 5.37 -16.54 -4.75
C ILE A 157 5.19 -16.05 -6.18
N TRP A 158 4.45 -14.97 -6.35
CA TRP A 158 4.16 -14.35 -7.64
C TRP A 158 4.59 -12.89 -7.62
N ILE A 159 5.00 -12.39 -8.79
CA ILE A 159 5.30 -10.97 -9.01
C ILE A 159 4.64 -10.54 -10.33
N ILE A 160 4.06 -9.33 -10.32
CA ILE A 160 3.41 -8.73 -11.49
C ILE A 160 4.00 -7.34 -11.70
N GLY A 161 4.30 -7.03 -12.97
CA GLY A 161 4.71 -5.69 -13.37
C GLY A 161 6.00 -5.21 -12.69
N GLY A 162 5.98 -3.98 -12.19
CA GLY A 162 7.16 -3.26 -11.70
C GLY A 162 7.90 -2.55 -12.83
N GLU A 163 9.04 -1.96 -12.51
CA GLU A 163 9.82 -1.16 -13.46
C GLU A 163 11.33 -1.23 -13.25
N ASP A 164 12.06 -0.79 -14.27
CA ASP A 164 13.48 -0.47 -14.20
C ASP A 164 13.73 0.93 -14.80
N LYS A 165 15.00 1.33 -14.95
CA LYS A 165 15.38 2.64 -15.50
C LYS A 165 14.83 2.94 -16.89
N THR A 166 14.45 1.92 -17.65
CA THR A 166 14.13 2.02 -19.07
C THR A 166 12.66 1.77 -19.37
N LYS A 167 11.97 0.98 -18.54
CA LYS A 167 10.58 0.59 -18.82
C LYS A 167 9.84 0.06 -17.60
N MET A 168 8.51 0.18 -17.69
CA MET A 168 7.55 -0.60 -16.90
C MET A 168 7.26 -1.95 -17.56
N TYR A 169 6.82 -2.91 -16.75
CA TYR A 169 6.53 -4.28 -17.15
C TYR A 169 5.05 -4.63 -17.00
N SER A 170 4.60 -5.62 -17.78
CA SER A 170 3.23 -6.17 -17.78
C SER A 170 3.21 -7.70 -17.68
N ASP A 171 4.37 -8.31 -17.47
CA ASP A 171 4.54 -9.75 -17.33
C ASP A 171 4.25 -10.19 -15.89
N ILE A 172 4.06 -11.49 -15.73
CA ILE A 172 3.88 -12.17 -14.45
C ILE A 172 4.82 -13.35 -14.35
N TRP A 173 5.44 -13.48 -13.18
CA TRP A 173 6.35 -14.56 -12.86
C TRP A 173 5.93 -15.24 -11.57
N SER A 174 6.26 -16.52 -11.43
CA SER A 174 6.07 -17.25 -10.19
C SER A 174 7.28 -18.10 -9.83
N SER A 175 7.40 -18.43 -8.55
CA SER A 175 8.47 -19.25 -8.00
C SER A 175 7.96 -20.10 -6.84
N GLU A 176 8.39 -21.37 -6.78
CA GLU A 176 8.06 -22.30 -5.70
C GLU A 176 9.05 -22.26 -4.53
N ASP A 177 10.23 -21.68 -4.76
CA ASP A 177 11.38 -21.68 -3.85
C ASP A 177 12.00 -20.28 -3.61
N ALA A 178 11.46 -19.24 -4.26
CA ALA A 178 11.95 -17.86 -4.32
C ALA A 178 13.28 -17.67 -5.10
N ILE A 179 13.90 -18.74 -5.59
CA ILE A 179 15.22 -18.73 -6.24
C ILE A 179 15.08 -18.88 -7.75
N THR A 180 14.27 -19.83 -8.20
CA THR A 180 13.99 -20.07 -9.61
C THR A 180 12.60 -19.55 -9.96
N TRP A 181 12.58 -18.56 -10.85
CA TRP A 181 11.39 -17.85 -11.31
C TRP A 181 11.05 -18.28 -12.73
N THR A 182 9.79 -18.56 -12.98
CA THR A 182 9.26 -18.90 -14.30
C THR A 182 8.31 -17.80 -14.74
N LYS A 183 8.55 -17.23 -15.94
CA LYS A 183 7.62 -16.29 -16.56
C LYS A 183 6.38 -17.05 -16.99
N GLN A 184 5.23 -16.69 -16.44
CA GLN A 184 3.97 -17.34 -16.74
C GLN A 184 3.27 -16.69 -17.94
N LYS A 185 3.42 -15.37 -18.11
CA LYS A 185 2.85 -14.63 -19.24
C LYS A 185 3.63 -13.34 -19.50
N GLU A 186 3.83 -13.00 -20.77
CA GLU A 186 4.56 -11.79 -21.19
C GLU A 186 3.74 -10.51 -21.02
N ASN A 187 2.44 -10.57 -21.34
CA ASN A 187 1.56 -9.42 -21.34
C ASN A 187 0.22 -9.76 -20.68
N LEU A 188 -0.06 -9.09 -19.57
CA LEU A 188 -1.37 -9.09 -18.94
C LEU A 188 -2.30 -8.04 -19.57
N PRO A 189 -3.63 -8.26 -19.56
CA PRO A 189 -4.59 -7.46 -20.32
C PRO A 189 -4.68 -5.99 -19.86
N PHE A 190 -4.14 -5.70 -18.68
CA PHE A 190 -4.15 -4.40 -18.05
C PHE A 190 -2.88 -3.56 -18.36
N GLY A 191 -1.96 -4.09 -19.17
CA GLY A 191 -0.79 -3.36 -19.64
C GLY A 191 0.30 -3.17 -18.59
N LYS A 192 1.28 -2.32 -18.92
CA LYS A 192 2.49 -2.08 -18.11
C LYS A 192 2.17 -1.19 -16.92
N ARG A 193 2.64 -1.56 -15.73
CA ARG A 193 2.38 -0.82 -14.49
C ARG A 193 3.41 -1.13 -13.40
N SER A 194 3.57 -0.19 -12.47
CA SER A 194 4.44 -0.30 -11.30
C SER A 194 3.69 0.18 -10.05
N GLY A 195 4.03 -0.35 -8.88
CA GLY A 195 3.45 0.07 -7.61
C GLY A 195 2.02 -0.42 -7.35
N SER A 196 1.45 -1.26 -8.23
CA SER A 196 0.16 -1.90 -8.00
C SER A 196 0.22 -2.86 -6.81
N GLN A 197 -0.86 -2.96 -6.04
CA GLN A 197 -0.97 -3.91 -4.93
C GLN A 197 -1.94 -5.03 -5.25
N ILE A 198 -1.75 -6.20 -4.64
CA ILE A 198 -2.58 -7.37 -4.87
C ILE A 198 -3.06 -7.90 -3.54
N VAL A 199 -4.36 -8.12 -3.43
CA VAL A 199 -4.99 -8.73 -2.26
C VAL A 199 -5.81 -9.94 -2.68
N ILE A 200 -5.98 -10.89 -1.76
CA ILE A 200 -6.86 -12.04 -1.96
C ILE A 200 -8.10 -11.84 -1.08
N LEU A 201 -9.26 -11.77 -1.72
CA LEU A 201 -10.56 -11.70 -1.05
C LEU A 201 -11.43 -12.85 -1.55
N ASN A 202 -11.93 -13.69 -0.63
CA ASN A 202 -12.82 -14.81 -0.96
C ASN A 202 -12.29 -15.73 -2.08
N LYS A 203 -10.99 -16.05 -2.05
CA LYS A 203 -10.25 -16.85 -3.06
C LYS A 203 -10.06 -16.16 -4.43
N THR A 204 -10.45 -14.90 -4.56
CA THR A 204 -10.23 -14.09 -5.77
C THR A 204 -9.07 -13.14 -5.53
N LEU A 205 -8.13 -13.10 -6.47
CA LEU A 205 -7.09 -12.08 -6.54
C LEU A 205 -7.71 -10.79 -7.05
N TYR A 206 -7.39 -9.68 -6.39
CA TYR A 206 -7.69 -8.33 -6.83
C TYR A 206 -6.39 -7.57 -7.02
N LEU A 207 -6.12 -7.14 -8.24
CA LEU A 207 -5.06 -6.18 -8.55
C LEU A 207 -5.64 -4.78 -8.44
N LEU A 208 -4.98 -3.96 -7.63
CA LEU A 208 -5.40 -2.65 -7.22
C LEU A 208 -4.41 -1.62 -7.77
N ASP A 209 -4.92 -0.75 -8.61
CA ASP A 209 -4.27 0.48 -9.08
C ASP A 209 -5.31 1.61 -8.97
N ASN A 210 -5.39 2.55 -9.92
CA ASN A 210 -6.59 3.36 -10.09
C ASN A 210 -7.76 2.54 -10.67
N ASP A 211 -7.47 1.63 -11.59
CA ASP A 211 -8.38 0.59 -12.07
C ASP A 211 -8.28 -0.66 -11.19
N VAL A 212 -9.32 -1.51 -11.21
CA VAL A 212 -9.32 -2.76 -10.46
C VAL A 212 -9.53 -3.92 -11.41
N TRP A 213 -8.73 -4.95 -11.25
CA TRP A 213 -8.83 -6.20 -12.01
C TRP A 213 -8.93 -7.38 -11.04
N SER A 214 -9.61 -8.44 -11.45
CA SER A 214 -9.74 -9.66 -10.66
C SER A 214 -9.38 -10.90 -11.45
N SER A 215 -8.92 -11.94 -10.74
CA SER A 215 -8.59 -13.24 -11.30
C SER A 215 -8.77 -14.34 -10.24
N THR A 216 -9.14 -15.54 -10.67
CA THR A 216 -9.19 -16.73 -9.81
C THR A 216 -8.02 -17.68 -10.01
N ASP A 217 -7.15 -17.41 -11.00
CA ASP A 217 -6.01 -18.27 -11.37
C ASP A 217 -4.69 -17.50 -11.52
N GLY A 218 -4.72 -16.17 -11.39
CA GLY A 218 -3.57 -15.28 -11.53
C GLY A 218 -3.13 -15.01 -12.97
N LEU A 219 -3.73 -15.63 -13.99
CA LEU A 219 -3.31 -15.54 -15.40
C LEU A 219 -4.39 -14.95 -16.31
N ASN A 220 -5.65 -15.22 -15.99
CA ASN A 220 -6.83 -14.72 -16.68
C ASN A 220 -7.49 -13.64 -15.82
N TRP A 221 -7.34 -12.39 -16.26
CA TRP A 221 -7.78 -11.22 -15.50
C TRP A 221 -8.96 -10.54 -16.19
N GLN A 222 -9.93 -10.13 -15.40
CA GLN A 222 -11.11 -9.39 -15.83
C GLN A 222 -11.16 -8.04 -15.12
N LYS A 223 -11.43 -6.97 -15.88
CA LYS A 223 -11.57 -5.63 -15.31
C LYS A 223 -12.85 -5.58 -14.47
N VAL A 224 -12.74 -5.09 -13.24
CA VAL A 224 -13.82 -4.95 -12.26
C VAL A 224 -14.39 -3.54 -12.28
N THR A 225 -13.54 -2.53 -12.27
CA THR A 225 -13.89 -1.11 -12.46
C THR A 225 -12.73 -0.36 -13.13
N ASP A 226 -13.06 0.69 -13.90
CA ASP A 226 -12.08 1.57 -14.53
C ASP A 226 -11.44 2.54 -13.52
N GLU A 227 -12.19 2.92 -12.47
CA GLU A 227 -11.73 3.84 -11.43
C GLU A 227 -12.29 3.40 -10.07
N ILE A 228 -11.47 3.44 -9.01
CA ILE A 228 -11.89 3.19 -7.62
C ILE A 228 -12.85 4.28 -7.14
N VAL A 229 -12.51 5.54 -7.41
CA VAL A 229 -13.38 6.71 -7.22
C VAL A 229 -13.42 7.48 -8.52
N LYS A 230 -14.62 7.73 -9.03
CA LYS A 230 -14.81 8.39 -10.33
C LYS A 230 -14.14 9.77 -10.36
N GLY A 231 -13.24 10.00 -11.30
CA GLY A 231 -12.53 11.27 -11.49
C GLY A 231 -11.42 11.57 -10.48
N GLU A 232 -11.07 10.64 -9.59
CA GLU A 232 -9.95 10.79 -8.65
C GLU A 232 -8.87 9.75 -8.94
N GLN A 233 -7.60 10.18 -9.09
CA GLN A 233 -6.49 9.24 -9.17
C GLN A 233 -6.10 8.78 -7.76
N ILE A 234 -6.26 7.51 -7.45
CA ILE A 234 -5.96 6.93 -6.14
C ILE A 234 -4.67 6.10 -6.24
N PHE A 235 -3.65 6.45 -5.44
CA PHE A 235 -2.37 5.72 -5.40
C PHE A 235 -1.66 5.84 -4.05
N GLY A 236 -0.57 5.09 -3.86
CA GLY A 236 0.28 5.18 -2.66
C GLY A 236 -0.36 4.72 -1.36
N TYR A 237 -1.47 3.99 -1.45
CA TYR A 237 -2.17 3.36 -0.34
C TYR A 237 -1.49 2.07 0.13
N SER A 238 -1.89 1.58 1.29
CA SER A 238 -1.69 0.18 1.70
C SER A 238 -3.04 -0.54 1.70
N ALA A 239 -3.11 -1.66 0.97
CA ALA A 239 -4.29 -2.49 0.85
C ALA A 239 -4.27 -3.62 1.88
N GLN A 240 -5.36 -3.78 2.62
CA GLN A 240 -5.53 -4.81 3.65
C GLN A 240 -6.87 -5.52 3.46
N VAL A 241 -6.96 -6.79 3.86
CA VAL A 241 -8.23 -7.54 3.84
C VAL A 241 -8.67 -7.83 5.26
N LEU A 242 -9.79 -7.23 5.67
CA LEU A 242 -10.38 -7.41 6.99
C LEU A 242 -11.90 -7.53 6.86
N ASP A 243 -12.50 -8.50 7.56
CA ASP A 243 -13.95 -8.71 7.60
C ASP A 243 -14.59 -8.78 6.20
N LYS A 244 -13.98 -9.59 5.33
CA LYS A 244 -14.37 -9.82 3.94
C LYS A 244 -14.46 -8.55 3.09
N LYS A 245 -13.66 -7.54 3.44
CA LYS A 245 -13.54 -6.28 2.70
C LYS A 245 -12.08 -5.98 2.39
N ILE A 246 -11.83 -5.41 1.23
CA ILE A 246 -10.58 -4.75 0.89
C ILE A 246 -10.63 -3.36 1.49
N TRP A 247 -9.58 -2.95 2.18
CA TRP A 247 -9.39 -1.64 2.80
C TRP A 247 -8.17 -0.96 2.20
N LEU A 248 -8.29 0.28 1.72
CA LEU A 248 -7.19 1.10 1.22
C LEU A 248 -6.92 2.24 2.21
N LEU A 249 -5.75 2.17 2.84
CA LEU A 249 -5.33 3.09 3.88
C LEU A 249 -4.23 4.02 3.37
N GLY A 250 -4.23 5.28 3.82
CA GLY A 250 -3.21 6.26 3.46
C GLY A 250 -3.17 6.57 1.96
N CYS A 251 -4.34 6.82 1.36
CA CYS A 251 -4.43 7.10 -0.07
C CYS A 251 -3.91 8.50 -0.43
N ASN A 252 -3.02 8.60 -1.41
CA ASN A 252 -2.74 9.85 -2.12
C ASN A 252 -3.79 10.04 -3.23
N ARG A 253 -4.35 11.25 -3.35
CA ARG A 253 -5.44 11.57 -4.29
C ARG A 253 -5.16 12.85 -5.05
N ASN A 254 -4.61 12.78 -6.26
CA ASN A 254 -4.29 13.97 -7.07
C ASN A 254 -3.44 15.04 -6.32
N GLY A 255 -2.55 14.63 -5.41
CA GLY A 255 -1.79 15.56 -4.56
C GLY A 255 -2.58 16.19 -3.40
N GLN A 256 -3.84 15.81 -3.22
CA GLN A 256 -4.65 16.10 -2.03
C GLN A 256 -4.64 14.86 -1.16
N PHE A 257 -3.74 14.79 -0.19
CA PHE A 257 -3.79 13.70 0.79
C PHE A 257 -5.09 13.82 1.59
N SER A 258 -5.80 12.71 1.71
CA SER A 258 -6.99 12.59 2.55
C SER A 258 -6.74 11.56 3.64
N SER A 259 -7.32 11.75 4.82
CA SER A 259 -7.39 10.70 5.84
C SER A 259 -8.51 9.70 5.58
N GLN A 260 -9.31 9.91 4.53
CA GLN A 260 -10.36 8.96 4.15
C GLN A 260 -9.76 7.63 3.70
N VAL A 261 -10.20 6.59 4.39
CA VAL A 261 -9.95 5.20 4.05
C VAL A 261 -11.06 4.75 3.11
N LEU A 262 -10.72 3.95 2.11
CA LEU A 262 -11.71 3.37 1.20
C LEU A 262 -11.87 1.89 1.51
N PHE A 263 -13.08 1.36 1.37
CA PHE A 263 -13.30 -0.08 1.45
C PHE A 263 -14.28 -0.58 0.41
N SER A 264 -14.16 -1.86 0.07
CA SER A 264 -15.03 -2.55 -0.87
C SER A 264 -15.14 -4.04 -0.53
N SER A 265 -16.33 -4.62 -0.71
CA SER A 265 -16.56 -6.06 -0.58
C SER A 265 -16.45 -6.81 -1.92
N ASP A 266 -16.38 -6.08 -3.03
CA ASP A 266 -16.43 -6.65 -4.39
C ASP A 266 -15.37 -6.09 -5.34
N GLY A 267 -14.56 -5.12 -4.90
CA GLY A 267 -13.55 -4.42 -5.70
C GLY A 267 -14.14 -3.42 -6.72
N LYS A 268 -15.47 -3.28 -6.78
CA LYS A 268 -16.20 -2.45 -7.74
C LYS A 268 -16.85 -1.26 -7.07
N ASN A 269 -17.58 -1.51 -5.98
CA ASN A 269 -18.29 -0.50 -5.21
C ASN A 269 -17.43 -0.11 -4.01
N TRP A 270 -16.94 1.12 -4.02
CA TRP A 270 -16.06 1.64 -2.99
C TRP A 270 -16.76 2.66 -2.11
N PHE A 271 -16.56 2.53 -0.80
CA PHE A 271 -17.16 3.36 0.22
C PHE A 271 -16.10 4.05 1.07
N ALA A 272 -16.37 5.27 1.52
CA ALA A 272 -15.48 5.99 2.40
C ALA A 272 -15.74 5.65 3.88
N HIS A 273 -14.65 5.45 4.62
CA HIS A 273 -14.64 5.41 6.08
C HIS A 273 -13.72 6.51 6.61
N THR A 274 -14.24 7.34 7.52
CA THR A 274 -13.48 8.44 8.11
C THR A 274 -12.45 7.91 9.08
N ALA A 275 -11.19 8.31 8.90
CA ALA A 275 -10.16 8.05 9.88
C ALA A 275 -9.77 9.33 10.64
N PRO A 276 -9.51 9.23 11.96
CA PRO A 276 -9.19 10.37 12.81
C PRO A 276 -7.71 10.82 12.74
N TRP A 277 -6.86 10.08 12.03
CA TRP A 277 -5.46 10.44 11.85
C TRP A 277 -5.27 11.46 10.72
N LEU A 278 -4.17 12.21 10.77
CA LEU A 278 -3.87 13.24 9.78
C LEU A 278 -3.60 12.64 8.40
N PRO A 279 -3.98 13.29 7.28
CA PRO A 279 -3.75 12.77 5.94
C PRO A 279 -2.28 12.41 5.68
N ARG A 280 -2.04 11.29 4.99
CA ARG A 280 -0.71 10.74 4.68
C ARG A 280 -0.79 9.56 3.71
N GLY A 281 0.30 9.21 3.04
CA GLY A 281 0.45 7.99 2.25
C GLY A 281 1.81 7.31 2.41
N GLY A 282 1.99 6.14 1.82
CA GLY A 282 3.17 5.30 2.09
C GLY A 282 3.24 4.81 3.54
N ILE A 283 2.07 4.55 4.14
CA ILE A 283 1.94 4.02 5.49
C ILE A 283 2.31 2.54 5.54
N ALA A 284 2.74 2.06 6.71
CA ALA A 284 2.86 0.64 6.98
C ALA A 284 1.58 0.14 7.65
N ALA A 285 0.96 -0.91 7.12
CA ALA A 285 -0.24 -1.53 7.69
C ALA A 285 -0.17 -3.06 7.64
N THR A 286 -0.84 -3.71 8.59
CA THR A 286 -1.06 -5.15 8.57
C THR A 286 -2.32 -5.54 9.33
N VAL A 287 -2.85 -6.73 9.03
CA VAL A 287 -3.94 -7.33 9.79
C VAL A 287 -3.38 -8.28 10.84
N TYR A 288 -3.89 -8.15 12.07
CA TYR A 288 -3.58 -9.01 13.20
C TYR A 288 -4.76 -9.06 14.17
N ASN A 289 -5.14 -10.25 14.63
CA ASN A 289 -6.25 -10.49 15.57
C ASN A 289 -7.53 -9.71 15.23
N ASP A 290 -8.00 -9.83 13.98
CA ASP A 290 -9.20 -9.16 13.45
C ASP A 290 -9.19 -7.62 13.53
N LYS A 291 -7.99 -7.04 13.51
CA LYS A 291 -7.79 -5.60 13.43
C LYS A 291 -6.78 -5.26 12.36
N ILE A 292 -6.95 -4.10 11.74
CA ILE A 292 -5.87 -3.46 10.98
C ILE A 292 -5.06 -2.64 11.96
N TYR A 293 -3.75 -2.78 11.93
CA TYR A 293 -2.80 -1.88 12.58
C TYR A 293 -2.17 -1.01 11.51
N MET A 294 -1.87 0.25 11.82
CA MET A 294 -1.12 1.13 10.93
C MET A 294 -0.18 2.08 11.67
N THR A 295 0.90 2.48 11.00
CA THR A 295 1.86 3.49 11.46
C THR A 295 2.56 4.14 10.27
N GLY A 296 3.28 5.23 10.51
CA GLY A 296 4.15 5.82 9.50
C GLY A 296 3.40 6.73 8.53
N GLY A 297 4.06 6.99 7.42
CA GLY A 297 3.51 7.70 6.26
C GLY A 297 4.04 9.12 6.14
N LYS A 298 3.92 9.65 4.93
CA LYS A 298 4.27 11.02 4.58
C LYS A 298 3.07 11.82 4.11
N TYR A 299 3.12 13.11 4.37
CA TYR A 299 2.25 14.12 3.82
C TYR A 299 3.10 15.21 3.15
N GLY A 300 2.62 15.77 2.04
CA GLY A 300 3.31 16.84 1.31
C GLY A 300 4.13 16.36 0.12
N GLY A 301 4.93 17.27 -0.44
CA GLY A 301 5.63 17.09 -1.71
C GLY A 301 4.76 17.41 -2.93
N THR A 302 3.76 18.28 -2.77
CA THR A 302 2.87 18.74 -3.86
C THR A 302 3.01 20.25 -4.02
N PRO A 303 2.69 20.85 -5.18
CA PRO A 303 2.79 22.30 -5.36
C PRO A 303 2.01 23.11 -4.30
N ASN A 304 0.88 22.58 -3.84
CA ASN A 304 0.04 23.21 -2.82
C ASN A 304 0.47 22.87 -1.38
N HIS A 305 1.35 21.89 -1.20
CA HIS A 305 1.89 21.48 0.09
C HIS A 305 3.35 21.00 -0.07
N PRO A 306 4.31 21.94 -0.19
CA PRO A 306 5.70 21.60 -0.51
C PRO A 306 6.41 20.94 0.68
N ASP A 307 6.03 21.29 1.91
CA ASP A 307 6.66 20.76 3.12
C ASP A 307 6.30 19.29 3.35
N PHE A 308 7.32 18.48 3.56
CA PHE A 308 7.15 17.08 3.94
C PHE A 308 6.92 16.98 5.45
N ARG A 309 5.81 16.36 5.84
CA ARG A 309 5.58 15.85 7.21
C ARG A 309 5.61 14.34 7.18
N TYR A 310 6.26 13.77 8.18
CA TYR A 310 6.26 12.33 8.44
C TYR A 310 5.65 12.07 9.81
N ASP A 311 5.03 10.92 9.99
CA ASP A 311 4.35 10.55 11.22
C ASP A 311 4.78 9.13 11.67
N ASN A 312 4.55 8.80 12.93
CA ASN A 312 4.88 7.50 13.55
C ASN A 312 3.94 7.17 14.72
N ASP A 313 2.78 7.83 14.81
CA ASP A 313 1.67 7.42 15.67
C ASP A 313 1.14 6.06 15.21
N VAL A 314 0.65 5.27 16.18
CA VAL A 314 0.15 3.92 15.93
C VAL A 314 -1.35 3.89 16.14
N TRP A 315 -2.08 3.37 15.16
CA TRP A 315 -3.54 3.26 15.18
C TRP A 315 -3.99 1.83 14.89
N THR A 316 -5.17 1.50 15.39
CA THR A 316 -5.86 0.27 15.01
C THR A 316 -7.30 0.53 14.59
N LEU A 317 -7.80 -0.23 13.61
CA LEU A 317 -9.18 -0.28 13.18
C LEU A 317 -9.75 -1.66 13.50
N GLU A 318 -10.87 -1.69 14.22
CA GLU A 318 -11.54 -2.93 14.61
C GLU A 318 -13.06 -2.83 14.43
N LYS A 319 -13.70 -3.97 14.16
CA LYS A 319 -15.16 -4.09 14.14
C LYS A 319 -15.68 -4.23 15.57
N LYS A 320 -16.60 -3.37 15.99
CA LYS A 320 -17.25 -3.40 17.31
C LYS A 320 -18.76 -3.54 17.18
N TYR A 321 -19.34 -4.32 18.09
CA TYR A 321 -20.78 -4.38 18.29
C TYR A 321 -21.16 -3.45 19.45
N PRO A 322 -22.37 -2.85 19.45
CA PRO A 322 -22.90 -2.17 20.62
C PRO A 322 -22.77 -3.06 21.84
N SER A 323 -22.32 -2.49 22.97
CA SER A 323 -22.34 -3.22 24.23
C SER A 323 -23.79 -3.60 24.53
N SER A 324 -24.09 -4.89 24.64
CA SER A 324 -25.39 -5.32 25.16
C SER A 324 -25.52 -4.72 26.56
N THR A 325 -26.44 -3.79 26.76
CA THR A 325 -26.88 -3.41 28.09
C THR A 325 -27.45 -4.65 28.75
N VAL A 326 -26.63 -5.32 29.56
CA VAL A 326 -27.13 -6.33 30.50
C VAL A 326 -27.96 -5.57 31.52
N SER A 327 -29.27 -5.52 31.32
CA SER A 327 -30.19 -5.16 32.40
C SER A 327 -30.01 -6.20 33.50
N LYS A 328 -29.42 -5.78 34.61
CA LYS A 328 -29.44 -6.53 35.86
C LYS A 328 -30.83 -6.57 36.44
#